data_AF-A0A6P6K0C0-F1
#
_entry.id   AF-A0A6P6K0C0-F1
#
_cell.length_a   1.000
_cell.length_b   1.000
_cell.length_c   1.000
_cell.angle_alpha   90.00
_cell.angle_beta   90.00
_cell.angle_gamma   90.00
#
_symmetry.space_group_name_H-M   'P 1'
#
loop_
_entity.id
_entity.type
_entity.pdbx_description
1 polymer ?
#
loop_
_entity_poly.entity_id
_entity_poly.type
_entity_poly.pdbx_seq_one_letter_code
_entity_poly.pdbx_strand_id
1 'polypeptide(L)'
;MQRLRGDDSFKELMDKVNTAARCNNLKMPNPPRLSKTPARIHNTSEPDTLVCKSGEAQWRRQFFESVDLIQTELKRRFDQSGIKVAAQRETTLIEAANQNLSGLNEEMQLPEKFDQSCLQMQLTLLGDLAKERRFTAVKELAEFISSLHPQTRELFKEVEAFIELCLCLPVSAAPSERSFSAIRRLKTWTRSTTSQKRLTHLVLMHIHSEILDRLDIPSLVRSFISNTPECKVHFKSRNDHPRSQWRFLPEAKGSHLFRQSLLL
;
A
#
# COMPACT_ATOMS: atom_id res chain seq x y z
N MET A 1 -5.04 20.94 -0.50
CA MET A 1 -6.45 20.51 -0.60
C MET A 1 -7.44 21.65 -0.34
N GLN A 2 -7.33 22.44 0.75
CA GLN A 2 -8.28 23.55 0.99
C GLN A 2 -8.33 24.60 -0.14
N ARG A 3 -7.22 24.80 -0.88
CA ARG A 3 -7.17 25.67 -2.07
C ARG A 3 -8.04 25.18 -3.24
N LEU A 4 -8.37 23.89 -3.32
CA LEU A 4 -9.20 23.30 -4.38
C LEU A 4 -10.69 23.59 -4.19
N ARG A 5 -11.10 23.95 -2.97
CA ARG A 5 -12.44 24.43 -2.64
C ARG A 5 -12.54 25.94 -2.92
N GLY A 6 -11.98 26.37 -4.04
CA GLY A 6 -12.04 27.74 -4.54
C GLY A 6 -12.76 27.75 -5.88
N ASP A 7 -13.58 28.77 -6.12
CA ASP A 7 -14.29 28.92 -7.39
C ASP A 7 -13.31 29.09 -8.57
N ASP A 8 -12.12 29.64 -8.30
CA ASP A 8 -11.07 29.80 -9.30
C ASP A 8 -10.49 28.46 -9.76
N SER A 9 -10.38 27.47 -8.85
CA SER A 9 -9.93 26.12 -9.20
C SER A 9 -10.96 25.39 -10.08
N PHE A 10 -12.25 25.61 -9.83
CA PHE A 10 -13.31 25.07 -10.68
C PHE A 10 -13.27 25.68 -12.08
N LYS A 11 -13.09 27.01 -12.18
CA LYS A 11 -12.95 27.71 -13.48
C LYS A 11 -11.74 27.20 -14.26
N GLU A 12 -10.58 27.07 -13.62
CA GLU A 12 -9.37 26.54 -14.25
C GLU A 12 -9.57 25.12 -14.80
N LEU A 13 -10.22 24.25 -14.01
CA LEU A 13 -10.56 22.90 -14.46
C LEU A 13 -11.50 22.96 -15.67
N MET A 14 -12.53 23.80 -15.61
CA MET A 14 -13.51 23.92 -16.67
C MET A 14 -12.90 24.47 -17.97
N ASP A 15 -11.96 25.40 -17.88
CA ASP A 15 -11.20 25.91 -19.02
C ASP A 15 -10.32 24.83 -19.65
N LYS A 16 -9.66 23.98 -18.85
CA LYS A 16 -8.91 22.83 -19.35
C LYS A 16 -9.81 21.81 -20.05
N VAL A 17 -10.98 21.52 -19.47
CA VAL A 17 -11.96 20.60 -20.07
C VAL A 17 -12.51 21.17 -21.38
N ASN A 18 -12.83 22.46 -21.42
CA ASN A 18 -13.28 23.14 -22.63
C ASN A 18 -12.21 23.12 -23.73
N THR A 19 -10.95 23.38 -23.35
CA THR A 19 -9.81 23.33 -24.29
C THR A 19 -9.62 21.92 -24.85
N ALA A 20 -9.64 20.90 -23.99
CA ALA A 20 -9.52 19.51 -24.40
C ALA A 20 -10.70 19.05 -25.28
N ALA A 21 -11.93 19.48 -24.97
CA ALA A 21 -13.12 19.18 -25.76
C ALA A 21 -13.03 19.78 -27.16
N ARG A 22 -12.55 21.03 -27.28
CA ARG A 22 -12.29 21.69 -28.57
C ARG A 22 -11.23 20.95 -29.38
N CYS A 23 -10.11 20.58 -28.77
CA CYS A 23 -9.04 19.84 -29.44
C CYS A 23 -9.48 18.46 -29.96
N ASN A 24 -10.44 17.81 -29.28
CA ASN A 24 -10.92 16.47 -29.63
C ASN A 24 -12.29 16.47 -30.37
N ASN A 25 -12.81 17.63 -30.76
CA ASN A 25 -14.13 17.78 -31.40
C ASN A 25 -15.29 17.12 -30.61
N LEU A 26 -15.23 17.16 -29.27
CA LEU A 26 -16.23 16.57 -28.39
C LEU A 26 -17.28 17.61 -27.98
N LYS A 27 -18.55 17.20 -27.96
CA LYS A 27 -19.65 18.00 -27.39
C LYS A 27 -19.71 17.79 -25.88
N MET A 28 -19.96 18.86 -25.12
CA MET A 28 -20.19 18.76 -23.68
C MET A 28 -21.51 18.02 -23.38
N PRO A 29 -21.59 17.32 -22.22
CA PRO A 29 -22.82 16.67 -21.80
C PRO A 29 -23.97 17.67 -21.69
N ASN A 30 -25.14 17.30 -22.19
CA ASN A 30 -26.35 18.11 -22.01
C ASN A 30 -26.76 18.10 -20.52
N PRO A 31 -27.30 19.21 -19.99
CA PRO A 31 -27.83 19.23 -18.63
C PRO A 31 -28.95 18.18 -18.47
N PRO A 32 -29.14 17.63 -17.26
CA PRO A 32 -30.19 16.65 -17.01
C PRO A 32 -31.55 17.21 -17.37
N ARG A 33 -32.40 16.36 -17.92
CA ARG A 33 -33.79 16.73 -18.22
C ARG A 33 -34.51 17.04 -16.92
N LEU A 34 -34.97 18.28 -16.77
CA LEU A 34 -35.81 18.69 -15.64
C LEU A 34 -37.19 18.05 -15.79
N SER A 35 -37.57 17.15 -14.88
CA SER A 35 -38.96 16.70 -14.76
C SER A 35 -39.70 17.66 -13.83
N LYS A 36 -40.81 18.23 -14.29
CA LYS A 36 -41.70 18.98 -13.40
C LYS A 36 -42.27 18.05 -12.34
N THR A 37 -42.36 18.53 -11.10
CA THR A 37 -43.04 17.80 -10.02
C THR A 37 -44.48 17.50 -10.46
N PRO A 38 -44.96 16.25 -10.35
CA PRO A 38 -46.33 15.91 -10.72
C PRO A 38 -47.33 16.78 -9.95
N ALA A 39 -48.37 17.27 -10.63
CA ALA A 39 -49.35 18.23 -10.08
C ALA A 39 -49.98 17.78 -8.74
N ARG A 40 -50.03 16.46 -8.50
CA ARG A 40 -50.56 15.86 -7.27
C ARG A 40 -49.73 16.15 -6.00
N ILE A 41 -48.45 16.54 -6.13
CA ILE A 41 -47.51 16.68 -5.00
C ILE A 41 -47.20 18.17 -4.69
N HIS A 42 -47.73 19.09 -5.51
CA HIS A 42 -47.43 20.53 -5.47
C HIS A 42 -47.81 21.23 -4.14
N ASN A 43 -48.69 20.64 -3.33
CA ASN A 43 -49.15 21.21 -2.06
C ASN A 43 -48.38 20.72 -0.82
N THR A 44 -47.52 19.71 -0.98
CA THR A 44 -46.75 19.11 0.15
C THR A 44 -45.26 19.41 0.05
N SER A 45 -44.76 19.73 -1.15
CA SER A 45 -43.40 20.18 -1.36
C SER A 45 -43.33 21.70 -1.21
N GLU A 46 -42.46 22.19 -0.33
CA GLU A 46 -42.03 23.60 -0.31
C GLU A 46 -41.64 24.06 -1.73
N PRO A 47 -41.86 25.35 -2.08
CA PRO A 47 -41.72 25.85 -3.44
C PRO A 47 -40.35 25.46 -3.99
N ASP A 48 -40.36 24.76 -5.13
CA ASP A 48 -39.21 24.26 -5.89
C ASP A 48 -37.92 24.95 -5.45
N THR A 49 -37.22 24.37 -4.48
CA THR A 49 -35.87 24.83 -4.12
C THR A 49 -35.12 24.89 -5.42
N LEU A 50 -34.69 26.09 -5.83
CA LEU A 50 -34.01 26.39 -7.08
C LEU A 50 -32.96 25.32 -7.39
N VAL A 51 -33.38 24.23 -8.04
CA VAL A 51 -32.47 23.16 -8.47
C VAL A 51 -31.65 23.83 -9.55
N CYS A 52 -30.37 24.09 -9.22
CA CYS A 52 -29.38 24.78 -10.05
C CYS A 52 -29.78 24.86 -11.53
N LYS A 53 -30.25 26.03 -11.95
CA LYS A 53 -30.79 26.28 -13.30
C LYS A 53 -29.73 26.19 -14.43
N SER A 54 -28.49 25.83 -14.12
CA SER A 54 -27.36 25.77 -15.04
C SER A 54 -26.60 24.45 -14.88
N GLY A 55 -26.31 23.77 -16.01
CA GLY A 55 -25.51 22.54 -16.03
C GLY A 55 -24.13 22.73 -15.39
N GLU A 56 -23.55 23.92 -15.54
CA GLU A 56 -22.28 24.29 -14.90
C GLU A 56 -22.37 24.28 -13.37
N ALA A 57 -23.50 24.73 -12.82
CA ALA A 57 -23.70 24.76 -11.37
C ALA A 57 -23.92 23.35 -10.78
N GLN A 58 -24.41 22.41 -11.58
CA GLN A 58 -24.45 21.00 -11.19
C GLN A 58 -23.06 20.36 -11.22
N TRP A 59 -22.25 20.61 -12.27
CA TRP A 59 -20.88 20.13 -12.33
C TRP A 59 -20.03 20.72 -11.19
N ARG A 60 -20.26 21.98 -10.85
CA ARG A 60 -19.65 22.64 -9.68
C ARG A 60 -20.01 21.92 -8.39
N ARG A 61 -21.29 21.56 -8.19
CA ARG A 61 -21.72 20.78 -7.03
C ARG A 61 -21.02 19.41 -6.97
N GLN A 62 -21.02 18.66 -8.08
CA GLN A 62 -20.39 17.34 -8.15
C GLN A 62 -18.88 17.41 -7.93
N PHE A 63 -18.22 18.45 -8.45
CA PHE A 63 -16.81 18.69 -8.23
C PHE A 63 -16.50 18.90 -6.75
N PHE A 64 -17.20 19.82 -6.08
CA PHE A 64 -16.95 20.05 -4.66
C PHE A 64 -17.34 18.87 -3.78
N GLU A 65 -18.43 18.16 -4.10
CA GLU A 65 -18.79 16.91 -3.43
C GLU A 65 -17.66 15.88 -3.54
N SER A 66 -17.06 15.73 -4.73
CA SER A 66 -15.93 14.82 -4.94
C SER A 66 -14.69 15.26 -4.15
N VAL A 67 -14.37 16.56 -4.14
CA VAL A 67 -13.24 17.11 -3.36
C VAL A 67 -13.46 16.89 -1.86
N ASP A 68 -14.67 17.16 -1.36
CA ASP A 68 -15.03 16.99 0.05
C ASP A 68 -15.00 15.51 0.46
N LEU A 69 -15.46 14.60 -0.40
CA LEU A 69 -15.35 13.15 -0.20
C LEU A 69 -13.88 12.71 -0.13
N ILE A 70 -13.04 13.14 -1.06
CA ILE A 70 -11.61 12.81 -1.05
C ILE A 70 -10.95 13.36 0.22
N GLN A 71 -11.26 14.60 0.60
CA GLN A 71 -10.70 15.21 1.80
C GLN A 71 -11.15 14.47 3.07
N THR A 72 -12.43 14.08 3.15
CA THR A 72 -12.97 13.32 4.27
C THR A 72 -12.32 11.94 4.36
N GLU A 73 -12.17 11.24 3.24
CA GLU A 73 -11.51 9.94 3.20
C GLU A 73 -10.01 10.04 3.53
N LEU A 74 -9.31 11.09 3.07
CA LEU A 74 -7.93 11.33 3.46
C LEU A 74 -7.81 11.57 4.97
N LYS A 75 -8.68 12.41 5.54
CA LYS A 75 -8.71 12.61 6.99
C LYS A 75 -9.01 11.29 7.71
N ARG A 76 -10.05 10.56 7.29
CA ARG A 76 -10.42 9.27 7.89
C ARG A 76 -9.29 8.23 7.84
N ARG A 77 -8.47 8.23 6.78
CA ARG A 77 -7.36 7.29 6.61
C ARG A 77 -6.08 7.73 7.32
N PHE A 78 -5.73 9.02 7.30
CA PHE A 78 -4.43 9.52 7.77
C PHE A 78 -4.49 10.22 9.14
N ASP A 79 -5.66 10.65 9.60
CA ASP A 79 -5.85 11.30 10.92
C ASP A 79 -6.13 10.28 12.03
N GLN A 80 -5.58 9.07 11.90
CA GLN A 80 -5.71 8.00 12.88
C GLN A 80 -4.67 8.20 13.99
N SER A 81 -5.05 7.91 15.24
CA SER A 81 -4.13 8.01 16.39
C SER A 81 -2.84 7.20 16.18
N GLY A 82 -2.94 6.00 15.59
CA GLY A 82 -1.77 5.16 15.31
C GLY A 82 -0.76 5.78 14.35
N ILE A 83 -1.21 6.53 13.34
CA ILE A 83 -0.30 7.21 12.39
C ILE A 83 0.38 8.40 13.07
N LYS A 84 -0.32 9.11 13.95
CA LYS A 84 0.26 10.19 14.76
C LYS A 84 1.35 9.65 15.69
N VAL A 85 1.08 8.53 16.36
CA VAL A 85 2.06 7.86 17.23
C VAL A 85 3.27 7.38 16.42
N ALA A 86 3.05 6.81 15.23
CA ALA A 86 4.12 6.42 14.31
C ALA A 86 5.00 7.62 13.90
N ALA A 87 4.37 8.74 13.50
CA ALA A 87 5.07 9.96 13.15
C ALA A 87 5.83 10.57 14.34
N GLN A 88 5.25 10.54 15.54
CA GLN A 88 5.93 10.96 16.77
C GLN A 88 7.20 10.13 17.03
N ARG A 89 7.14 8.80 16.86
CA ARG A 89 8.32 7.93 17.01
C ARG A 89 9.45 8.29 16.06
N GLU A 90 9.12 8.50 14.79
CA GLU A 90 10.08 8.94 13.77
C GLU A 90 10.67 10.32 14.11
N THR A 91 9.83 11.28 14.48
CA THR A 91 10.27 12.63 14.85
C THR A 91 11.19 12.61 16.06
N THR A 92 10.84 11.91 17.14
CA THR A 92 11.68 11.84 18.34
C THR A 92 13.04 11.21 18.05
N LEU A 93 13.09 10.20 17.18
CA LEU A 93 14.35 9.59 16.77
C LEU A 93 15.25 10.58 16.00
N ILE A 94 14.67 11.33 15.09
CA ILE A 94 15.38 12.36 14.30
C ILE A 94 15.81 13.53 15.19
N GLU A 95 14.95 13.97 16.11
CA GLU A 95 15.26 15.03 17.08
C GLU A 95 16.39 14.59 18.03
N ALA A 96 16.37 13.34 18.49
CA ALA A 96 17.44 12.76 19.32
C ALA A 96 18.78 12.79 18.60
N ALA A 97 18.82 12.32 17.35
CA ALA A 97 20.03 12.33 16.53
C ALA A 97 20.56 13.77 16.28
N ASN A 98 19.67 14.76 16.24
CA ASN A 98 20.01 16.17 16.04
C ASN A 98 20.18 16.96 17.35
N GLN A 99 20.29 16.29 18.51
CA GLN A 99 20.49 16.87 19.85
C GLN A 99 19.36 17.76 20.38
N ASN A 100 18.16 17.63 19.84
CA ASN A 100 16.98 18.38 20.26
C ASN A 100 16.04 17.53 21.12
N LEU A 101 16.56 16.52 21.82
CA LEU A 101 15.73 15.55 22.54
C LEU A 101 14.92 16.25 23.64
N SER A 102 13.59 16.24 23.49
CA SER A 102 12.63 16.78 24.47
C SER A 102 12.21 15.76 25.55
N GLY A 103 12.84 14.58 25.58
CA GLY A 103 12.48 13.45 26.45
C GLY A 103 11.65 12.41 25.70
N LEU A 104 11.49 11.21 26.30
CA LEU A 104 10.55 10.21 25.79
C LEU A 104 9.14 10.58 26.24
N ASN A 105 8.21 10.79 25.30
CA ASN A 105 6.82 11.07 25.62
C ASN A 105 6.09 9.76 25.97
N GLU A 106 5.37 9.73 27.10
CA GLU A 106 4.56 8.58 27.51
C GLU A 106 3.51 8.17 26.45
N GLU A 107 3.14 9.11 25.57
CA GLU A 107 2.21 8.91 24.46
C GLU A 107 2.74 7.98 23.34
N MET A 108 4.04 7.68 23.30
CA MET A 108 4.65 6.91 22.21
C MET A 108 4.25 5.43 22.18
N GLN A 109 3.55 4.93 23.21
CA GLN A 109 3.05 3.54 23.32
C GLN A 109 4.09 2.50 22.89
N LEU A 110 5.29 2.58 23.48
CA LEU A 110 6.37 1.64 23.19
C LEU A 110 5.96 0.21 23.63
N PRO A 111 6.37 -0.84 22.87
CA PRO A 111 6.16 -2.21 23.32
C PRO A 111 6.80 -2.46 24.70
N GLU A 112 6.15 -3.25 25.56
CA GLU A 112 6.61 -3.54 26.93
C GLU A 112 8.04 -4.11 27.03
N LYS A 113 8.58 -4.61 25.91
CA LYS A 113 9.93 -5.17 25.83
C LYS A 113 11.03 -4.11 25.82
N PHE A 114 10.71 -2.84 25.54
CA PHE A 114 11.69 -1.76 25.50
C PHE A 114 11.95 -1.24 26.91
N ASP A 115 13.22 -1.17 27.29
CA ASP A 115 13.64 -0.43 28.48
C ASP A 115 13.70 1.06 28.13
N GLN A 116 12.70 1.82 28.58
CA GLN A 116 12.60 3.26 28.33
C GLN A 116 13.80 4.04 28.89
N SER A 117 14.34 3.63 30.04
CA SER A 117 15.47 4.31 30.67
C SER A 117 16.74 4.07 29.85
N CYS A 118 16.96 2.83 29.42
CA CYS A 118 18.09 2.48 28.56
C CYS A 118 17.99 3.17 27.19
N LEU A 119 16.80 3.17 26.58
CA LEU A 119 16.55 3.84 25.31
C LEU A 119 16.83 5.34 25.39
N GLN A 120 16.38 6.02 26.45
CA GLN A 120 16.62 7.46 26.61
C GLN A 120 18.13 7.78 26.72
N MET A 121 18.87 6.98 27.48
CA MET A 121 20.33 7.13 27.57
C MET A 121 21.00 6.91 26.21
N GLN A 122 20.63 5.84 25.50
CA GLN A 122 21.19 5.54 24.17
C GLN A 122 20.85 6.61 23.14
N LEU A 123 19.64 7.18 23.16
CA LEU A 123 19.25 8.29 22.29
C LEU A 123 20.05 9.56 22.57
N THR A 124 20.41 9.81 23.83
CA THR A 124 21.25 10.94 24.22
C THR A 124 22.68 10.75 23.71
N LEU A 125 23.24 9.55 23.92
CA LEU A 125 24.56 9.16 23.39
C LEU A 125 24.61 9.19 21.86
N LEU A 126 23.50 8.84 21.20
CA LEU A 126 23.37 8.90 19.75
C LEU A 126 23.50 10.34 19.26
N GLY A 127 22.85 11.30 19.92
CA GLY A 127 23.00 12.72 19.61
C GLY A 127 24.44 13.21 19.76
N ASP A 128 25.18 12.71 20.76
CA ASP A 128 26.60 13.02 20.92
C ASP A 128 27.47 12.43 19.82
N LEU A 129 27.18 11.20 19.40
CA LEU A 129 27.89 10.52 18.31
C LEU A 129 27.59 11.14 16.94
N ALA A 130 26.37 11.66 16.77
CA ALA A 130 25.84 12.23 15.55
C ALA A 130 26.22 13.71 15.33
N LYS A 131 27.00 14.33 16.23
CA LYS A 131 27.34 15.78 16.23
C LYS A 131 27.70 16.37 14.86
N GLU A 132 28.38 15.60 14.04
CA GLU A 132 28.93 16.05 12.76
C GLU A 132 27.93 15.95 11.59
N ARG A 133 26.77 15.31 11.79
CA ARG A 133 25.80 15.03 10.73
C ARG A 133 24.39 15.40 11.16
N ARG A 134 23.63 15.99 10.24
CA ARG A 134 22.18 16.14 10.40
C ARG A 134 21.46 15.04 9.65
N PHE A 135 20.51 14.41 10.33
CA PHE A 135 19.68 13.35 9.77
C PHE A 135 18.30 13.92 9.44
N THR A 136 17.78 13.55 8.28
CA THR A 136 16.43 13.94 7.82
C THR A 136 15.49 12.76 7.70
N ALA A 137 16.03 11.54 7.55
CA ALA A 137 15.25 10.32 7.44
C ALA A 137 15.79 9.21 8.35
N VAL A 138 14.88 8.38 8.88
CA VAL A 138 15.22 7.20 9.70
C VAL A 138 16.14 6.23 8.96
N LYS A 139 16.00 6.15 7.63
CA LYS A 139 16.86 5.32 6.78
C LYS A 139 18.33 5.74 6.85
N GLU A 140 18.61 7.04 6.82
CA GLU A 140 19.99 7.56 6.91
C GLU A 140 20.62 7.20 8.26
N LEU A 141 19.82 7.24 9.32
CA LEU A 141 20.25 6.86 10.65
C LEU A 141 20.52 5.34 10.75
N ALA A 142 19.68 4.52 10.14
CA ALA A 142 19.88 3.07 10.06
C ALA A 142 21.18 2.71 9.33
N GLU A 143 21.46 3.38 8.21
CA GLU A 143 22.71 3.23 7.46
C GLU A 143 23.92 3.70 8.28
N PHE A 144 23.79 4.79 9.03
CA PHE A 144 24.83 5.27 9.93
C PHE A 144 25.15 4.27 11.04
N ILE A 145 24.16 3.77 11.78
CA ILE A 145 24.38 2.78 12.85
C ILE A 145 24.97 1.49 12.27
N SER A 146 24.53 1.09 11.08
CA SER A 146 25.08 -0.09 10.38
C SER A 146 26.55 0.10 9.97
N SER A 147 27.01 1.34 9.79
CA SER A 147 28.41 1.66 9.45
C SER A 147 29.36 1.69 10.65
N LEU A 148 28.82 1.70 11.88
CA LEU A 148 29.63 1.72 13.10
C LEU A 148 30.34 0.39 13.35
N HIS A 149 31.41 0.44 14.15
CA HIS A 149 32.12 -0.75 14.58
C HIS A 149 31.19 -1.68 15.40
N PRO A 150 31.25 -3.02 15.26
CA PRO A 150 30.36 -3.96 15.95
C PRO A 150 30.24 -3.76 17.47
N GLN A 151 31.36 -3.42 18.12
CA GLN A 151 31.40 -3.16 19.57
C GLN A 151 30.64 -1.89 19.96
N THR A 152 30.67 -0.86 19.11
CA THR A 152 29.93 0.39 19.32
C THR A 152 28.45 0.17 19.05
N ARG A 153 28.10 -0.61 18.02
CA ARG A 153 26.70 -0.96 17.70
C ARG A 153 26.03 -1.73 18.84
N GLU A 154 26.77 -2.57 19.56
CA GLU A 154 26.26 -3.30 20.72
C GLU A 154 25.79 -2.38 21.87
N LEU A 155 26.30 -1.14 21.95
CA LEU A 155 25.84 -0.13 22.90
C LEU A 155 24.50 0.50 22.53
N PHE A 156 24.05 0.34 21.28
CA PHE A 156 22.85 0.97 20.71
C PHE A 156 21.73 -0.04 20.39
N LYS A 157 21.69 -1.19 21.09
CA LYS A 157 20.70 -2.26 20.84
C LYS A 157 19.25 -1.78 20.92
N GLU A 158 18.92 -0.89 21.85
CA GLU A 158 17.55 -0.36 21.99
C GLU A 158 17.23 0.63 20.87
N VAL A 159 18.19 1.45 20.48
CA VAL A 159 18.05 2.36 19.33
C VAL A 159 17.90 1.59 18.02
N GLU A 160 18.64 0.50 17.85
CA GLU A 160 18.54 -0.37 16.68
C GLU A 160 17.16 -1.03 16.61
N ALA A 161 16.68 -1.61 17.71
CA ALA A 161 15.32 -2.16 17.80
C ALA A 161 14.25 -1.08 17.57
N PHE A 162 14.49 0.15 18.03
CA PHE A 162 13.58 1.28 17.81
C PHE A 162 13.55 1.74 16.35
N ILE A 163 14.71 1.74 15.67
CA ILE A 163 14.81 1.99 14.22
C ILE A 163 14.06 0.90 13.44
N GLU A 164 14.27 -0.37 13.78
CA GLU A 164 13.54 -1.49 13.17
C GLU A 164 12.04 -1.32 13.34
N LEU A 165 11.59 -0.96 14.55
CA LEU A 165 10.19 -0.67 14.81
C LEU A 165 9.67 0.42 13.88
N CYS A 166 10.39 1.54 13.73
CA CYS A 166 9.99 2.63 12.83
C CYS A 166 9.94 2.19 11.36
N LEU A 167 10.92 1.42 10.89
CA LEU A 167 10.99 0.94 9.50
C LEU A 167 9.95 -0.14 9.17
N CYS A 168 9.52 -0.92 10.17
CA CYS A 168 8.51 -1.97 9.99
C CYS A 168 7.06 -1.45 10.02
N LEU A 169 6.82 -0.18 10.38
CA LEU A 169 5.46 0.36 10.42
C LEU A 169 4.87 0.42 9.00
N PRO A 170 3.74 -0.25 8.75
CA PRO A 170 3.08 -0.16 7.46
C PRO A 170 2.45 1.23 7.33
N VAL A 171 3.17 2.16 6.69
CA VAL A 171 2.69 3.52 6.40
C VAL A 171 1.47 3.50 5.46
N SER A 172 1.25 2.40 4.74
CA SER A 172 0.12 2.25 3.83
C SER A 172 -0.54 0.88 3.93
N ALA A 173 -1.85 0.85 3.64
CA ALA A 173 -2.61 -0.37 3.42
C ALA A 173 -2.30 -1.03 2.06
N ALA A 174 -1.45 -0.44 1.22
CA ALA A 174 -1.21 -0.93 -0.14
C ALA A 174 -0.69 -2.40 -0.18
N PRO A 175 0.20 -2.87 0.73
CA PRO A 175 0.61 -4.27 0.75
C PRO A 175 -0.56 -5.22 1.10
N SER A 176 -1.42 -4.84 2.03
CA SER A 176 -2.58 -5.67 2.40
C SER A 176 -3.64 -5.64 1.30
N GLU A 177 -3.95 -4.49 0.72
CA GLU A 177 -4.85 -4.34 -0.44
C GLU A 177 -4.35 -5.15 -1.65
N ARG A 178 -3.04 -5.12 -1.95
CA ARG A 178 -2.42 -5.98 -2.98
C ARG A 178 -2.63 -7.46 -2.68
N SER A 179 -2.43 -7.87 -1.44
CA SER A 179 -2.63 -9.26 -1.00
C SER A 179 -4.10 -9.69 -1.11
N PHE A 180 -5.05 -8.84 -0.71
CA PHE A 180 -6.48 -9.11 -0.84
C PHE A 180 -6.92 -9.15 -2.31
N SER A 181 -6.37 -8.28 -3.15
CA SER A 181 -6.61 -8.29 -4.60
C SER A 181 -6.10 -9.59 -5.22
N ALA A 182 -4.89 -10.02 -4.88
CA ALA A 182 -4.34 -11.32 -5.28
C ALA A 182 -5.24 -12.49 -4.86
N ILE A 183 -5.68 -12.53 -3.60
CA ILE A 183 -6.61 -13.54 -3.10
C ILE A 183 -7.91 -13.54 -3.91
N ARG A 184 -8.48 -12.35 -4.17
CA ARG A 184 -9.72 -12.20 -4.93
C ARG A 184 -9.55 -12.74 -6.35
N ARG A 185 -8.46 -12.40 -7.04
CA ARG A 185 -8.16 -12.92 -8.38
C ARG A 185 -8.01 -14.44 -8.37
N LEU A 186 -7.26 -15.01 -7.42
CA LEU A 186 -7.07 -16.45 -7.28
C LEU A 186 -8.39 -17.19 -7.02
N LYS A 187 -9.24 -16.67 -6.14
CA LYS A 187 -10.57 -17.22 -5.88
C LYS A 187 -11.47 -17.17 -7.11
N THR A 188 -11.51 -16.04 -7.81
CA THR A 188 -12.31 -15.87 -9.03
C THR A 188 -11.84 -16.79 -10.14
N TRP A 189 -10.52 -16.88 -10.37
CA TRP A 189 -9.93 -17.69 -11.43
C TRP A 189 -10.14 -19.18 -11.19
N THR A 190 -9.94 -19.64 -9.94
CA THR A 190 -10.15 -21.05 -9.61
C THR A 190 -11.63 -21.43 -9.48
N ARG A 191 -12.56 -20.47 -9.43
CA ARG A 191 -14.01 -20.67 -9.19
C ARG A 191 -14.32 -21.62 -8.01
N SER A 192 -13.40 -21.79 -7.06
CA SER A 192 -13.31 -23.02 -6.27
C SER A 192 -13.77 -22.89 -4.81
N THR A 193 -14.45 -23.94 -4.35
CA THR A 193 -14.56 -24.38 -2.95
C THR A 193 -13.23 -24.95 -2.43
N THR A 194 -12.11 -24.27 -2.69
CA THR A 194 -10.79 -24.72 -2.23
C THR A 194 -10.67 -24.55 -0.73
N SER A 195 -10.11 -25.57 -0.04
CA SER A 195 -9.81 -25.49 1.38
C SER A 195 -8.94 -24.29 1.72
N GLN A 196 -9.16 -23.68 2.90
CA GLN A 196 -8.40 -22.51 3.35
C GLN A 196 -6.89 -22.77 3.33
N LYS A 197 -6.45 -23.97 3.72
CA LYS A 197 -5.05 -24.37 3.69
C LYS A 197 -4.47 -24.24 2.28
N ARG A 198 -5.09 -24.86 1.27
CA ARG A 198 -4.59 -24.80 -0.12
C ARG A 198 -4.60 -23.38 -0.68
N LEU A 199 -5.62 -22.59 -0.35
CA LEU A 199 -5.69 -21.18 -0.78
C LEU A 199 -4.52 -20.37 -0.23
N THR A 200 -4.21 -20.49 1.06
CA THR A 200 -3.09 -19.76 1.68
C THR A 200 -1.76 -20.06 0.97
N HIS A 201 -1.49 -21.33 0.66
CA HIS A 201 -0.26 -21.70 -0.05
C HIS A 201 -0.20 -21.10 -1.46
N LEU A 202 -1.32 -21.13 -2.21
CA LEU A 202 -1.38 -20.54 -3.55
C LEU A 202 -1.18 -19.02 -3.54
N VAL A 203 -1.76 -18.34 -2.55
CA VAL A 203 -1.61 -16.89 -2.37
C VAL A 203 -0.16 -16.56 -2.05
N LEU A 204 0.49 -17.33 -1.16
CA LEU A 204 1.90 -17.15 -0.83
C LEU A 204 2.78 -17.34 -2.07
N MET A 205 2.54 -18.39 -2.86
CA MET A 205 3.25 -18.63 -4.13
C MET A 205 3.04 -17.50 -5.15
N HIS A 206 1.84 -16.92 -5.20
CA HIS A 206 1.54 -15.82 -6.13
C HIS A 206 2.22 -14.51 -5.71
N ILE A 207 2.14 -14.15 -4.43
CA ILE A 207 2.78 -12.95 -3.86
C ILE A 207 4.31 -13.04 -3.99
N HIS A 208 4.87 -14.22 -3.74
CA HIS A 208 6.32 -14.47 -3.81
C HIS A 208 6.75 -15.20 -5.09
N SER A 209 6.07 -14.91 -6.20
CA SER A 209 6.38 -15.54 -7.50
C SER A 209 7.84 -15.33 -7.93
N GLU A 210 8.43 -14.16 -7.63
CA GLU A 210 9.84 -13.87 -7.93
C GLU A 210 10.83 -14.79 -7.21
N ILE A 211 10.47 -15.28 -6.02
CA ILE A 211 11.27 -16.26 -5.27
C ILE A 211 11.11 -17.63 -5.92
N LEU A 212 9.87 -17.95 -6.33
CA LEU A 212 9.53 -19.22 -6.97
C LEU A 212 10.25 -19.38 -8.33
N ASP A 213 10.37 -18.30 -9.09
CA ASP A 213 11.08 -18.28 -10.38
C ASP A 213 12.59 -18.57 -10.24
N ARG A 214 13.16 -18.35 -9.05
CA ARG A 214 14.57 -18.64 -8.75
C ARG A 214 14.79 -20.08 -8.26
N LEU A 215 13.72 -20.84 -8.01
CA LEU A 215 13.84 -22.23 -7.53
C LEU A 215 14.12 -23.20 -8.68
N ASP A 216 15.10 -24.08 -8.47
CA ASP A 216 15.34 -25.22 -9.35
C ASP A 216 14.27 -26.30 -9.11
N ILE A 217 13.18 -26.23 -9.87
CA ILE A 217 12.05 -27.17 -9.80
C ILE A 217 12.53 -28.63 -9.94
N PRO A 218 13.41 -29.00 -10.89
CA PRO A 218 14.00 -30.34 -10.96
C PRO A 218 14.66 -30.84 -9.66
N SER A 219 15.47 -30.02 -8.98
CA SER A 219 16.07 -30.39 -7.68
C SER A 219 15.01 -30.54 -6.60
N LEU A 220 14.05 -29.62 -6.54
CA LEU A 220 12.95 -29.68 -5.58
C LEU A 220 12.11 -30.95 -5.74
N VAL A 221 11.76 -31.33 -6.96
CA VAL A 221 11.00 -32.55 -7.26
C VAL A 221 11.79 -33.79 -6.84
N ARG A 222 13.10 -33.83 -7.09
CA ARG A 222 13.96 -34.95 -6.64
C ARG A 222 13.98 -35.07 -5.12
N SER A 223 14.11 -33.95 -4.40
CA SER A 223 14.05 -33.91 -2.94
C SER A 223 12.69 -34.33 -2.39
N PHE A 224 11.60 -33.89 -3.04
CA PHE A 224 10.24 -34.31 -2.69
C PHE A 224 10.05 -35.83 -2.85
N ILE A 225 10.46 -36.39 -3.99
CA ILE A 225 10.40 -37.83 -4.24
C ILE A 225 11.27 -38.61 -3.25
N SER A 226 12.45 -38.09 -2.85
CA SER A 226 13.30 -38.79 -1.88
C SER A 226 12.73 -38.79 -0.46
N ASN A 227 11.94 -37.78 -0.09
CA ASN A 227 11.42 -37.62 1.26
C ASN A 227 10.07 -38.32 1.49
N THR A 228 9.33 -38.67 0.44
CA THR A 228 8.03 -39.31 0.56
C THR A 228 8.09 -40.75 0.01
N PRO A 229 7.96 -41.80 0.86
CA PRO A 229 8.12 -43.19 0.42
C PRO A 229 7.07 -43.60 -0.63
N GLU A 230 5.85 -43.06 -0.56
CA GLU A 230 4.77 -43.29 -1.54
C GLU A 230 5.12 -42.69 -2.92
N CYS A 231 5.82 -41.54 -2.92
CA CYS A 231 6.27 -40.89 -4.15
C CYS A 231 7.41 -41.67 -4.82
N LYS A 232 8.29 -42.33 -4.05
CA LYS A 232 9.34 -43.19 -4.64
C LYS A 232 8.75 -44.30 -5.49
N VAL A 233 7.67 -44.93 -5.06
CA VAL A 233 7.02 -46.03 -5.79
C VAL A 233 6.34 -45.51 -7.06
N HIS A 234 5.54 -44.43 -6.94
CA HIS A 234 4.81 -43.86 -8.07
C HIS A 234 5.69 -43.20 -9.12
N PHE A 235 6.75 -42.49 -8.72
CA PHE A 235 7.60 -41.76 -9.65
C PHE A 235 8.79 -42.59 -10.18
N LYS A 236 9.23 -43.66 -9.49
CA LYS A 236 10.22 -44.61 -10.07
C LYS A 236 9.63 -45.46 -11.18
N SER A 237 8.40 -45.95 -11.04
CA SER A 237 7.73 -46.77 -12.07
C SER A 237 7.53 -46.04 -13.41
N ARG A 238 7.52 -44.70 -13.41
CA ARG A 238 7.31 -43.88 -14.61
C ARG A 238 8.59 -43.50 -15.36
N ASN A 239 9.78 -43.75 -14.79
CA ASN A 239 11.06 -43.44 -15.46
C ASN A 239 11.51 -44.53 -16.45
N ASP A 240 10.83 -45.68 -16.51
CA ASP A 240 11.04 -46.72 -17.53
C ASP A 240 10.37 -46.40 -18.88
N HIS A 241 9.80 -45.21 -19.04
CA HIS A 241 9.29 -44.73 -20.33
C HIS A 241 10.14 -43.56 -20.83
N PRO A 242 10.66 -43.62 -22.08
CA PRO A 242 11.50 -42.56 -22.63
C PRO A 242 10.77 -41.22 -22.60
N ARG A 243 11.54 -40.17 -22.30
CA ARG A 243 11.17 -38.78 -22.01
C ARG A 243 10.34 -38.04 -23.10
N SER A 244 9.77 -38.72 -24.09
CA SER A 244 9.02 -38.11 -25.21
C SER A 244 7.56 -37.78 -24.90
N GLN A 245 7.02 -38.15 -23.73
CA GLN A 245 5.59 -37.95 -23.40
C GLN A 245 5.30 -36.98 -22.26
N TRP A 246 6.31 -36.39 -21.63
CA TRP A 246 6.06 -35.23 -20.78
C TRP A 246 5.77 -34.03 -21.68
N ARG A 247 4.51 -33.86 -22.10
CA ARG A 247 4.00 -32.55 -22.51
C ARG A 247 3.96 -31.65 -21.27
N PHE A 248 5.14 -31.23 -20.80
CA PHE A 248 5.24 -29.87 -20.30
C PHE A 248 4.82 -29.01 -21.47
N LEU A 249 3.80 -28.17 -21.26
CA LEU A 249 3.31 -27.20 -22.22
C LEU A 249 4.50 -26.56 -22.98
N PRO A 250 4.38 -26.32 -24.29
CA PRO A 250 5.49 -25.82 -25.08
C PRO A 250 6.08 -24.59 -24.40
N GLU A 251 7.40 -24.51 -24.37
CA GLU A 251 8.16 -23.31 -24.04
C GLU A 251 7.39 -22.07 -24.51
N ALA A 252 6.74 -21.38 -23.58
CA ALA A 252 6.22 -20.06 -23.83
C ALA A 252 7.43 -19.13 -23.88
N LYS A 253 8.16 -19.17 -25.00
CA LYS A 253 8.95 -18.05 -25.51
C LYS A 253 7.96 -16.90 -25.74
N GLY A 254 7.64 -16.22 -24.65
CA GLY A 254 6.54 -15.26 -24.56
C GLY A 254 6.42 -14.63 -23.17
N SER A 255 7.49 -14.61 -22.38
CA SER A 255 7.55 -13.89 -21.09
C SER A 255 7.56 -12.36 -21.22
N HIS A 256 7.42 -11.82 -22.43
CA HIS A 256 7.33 -10.38 -22.66
C HIS A 256 5.90 -9.82 -22.73
N LEU A 257 4.86 -10.67 -22.88
CA LEU A 257 3.48 -10.20 -23.03
C LEU A 257 2.62 -10.37 -21.76
N PHE A 258 3.06 -11.15 -20.77
CA PHE A 258 2.33 -11.30 -19.50
C PHE A 258 2.57 -10.16 -18.50
N ARG A 259 3.51 -9.24 -18.79
CA ARG A 259 3.83 -8.11 -17.91
C ARG A 259 2.86 -6.93 -17.98
N GLN A 260 1.97 -6.84 -18.98
CA GLN A 260 1.18 -5.63 -19.18
C GLN A 260 -0.25 -5.64 -18.61
N SER A 261 -0.81 -6.78 -18.19
CA SER A 261 -2.22 -6.81 -17.74
C SER A 261 -2.44 -6.93 -16.22
N LEU A 262 -1.38 -6.83 -15.41
CA LEU A 262 -1.46 -7.15 -13.96
C LEU A 262 -0.81 -6.11 -13.03
N LEU A 263 -0.34 -4.98 -13.57
CA LEU A 263 0.20 -3.83 -12.85
C LEU A 263 -0.75 -2.62 -12.80
N LEU A 264 -2.06 -2.87 -12.76
CA LEU A 264 -3.09 -1.91 -12.34
C LEU A 264 -3.88 -2.48 -11.16
#